data_AF-W9VTU1-F1
#
_entry.id   AF-W9VTU1-F1
#
_cell.length_a   1.000
_cell.length_b   1.000
_cell.length_c   1.000
_cell.angle_alpha   90.00
_cell.angle_beta   90.00
_cell.angle_gamma   90.00
#
_symmetry.space_group_name_H-M   'P 1'
#
loop_
_entity.id
_entity.type
_entity.pdbx_description
1 polymer ?
#
loop_
_entity_poly.entity_id
_entity_poly.type
_entity_poly.pdbx_seq_one_letter_code
_entity_poly.pdbx_strand_id
1 'polypeptide(L)'
;MSPLFPTGSAPAPKVNISVGELPGYVSSSQAPTKRPPWHTIREVSYGRSATIMLPDDLHRIIWDSVMADTSRPKYAKVIMKLEDVLKGDFFNEYIKKGRTHSTPSRTQGINKAPTAVPADSDGCLHSGNILMISEGEPGVDDTFSLNEGILSIELSKASYERAGLQGVPVSSSSGRKHVKSRYLVEVNLRLPSMLRGKQGFDRLVWAAQHTLNRSLNWLFLDLDAGTGMRL
;
A
#
# COMPACT_ATOMS: atom_id res chain seq x y z
N MET A 1 -2.20 -37.29 -10.59
CA MET A 1 -1.38 -36.14 -10.15
C MET A 1 -0.81 -36.48 -8.78
N SER A 2 0.51 -36.58 -8.66
CA SER A 2 1.16 -36.79 -7.36
C SER A 2 0.94 -35.58 -6.46
N PRO A 3 0.77 -35.74 -5.14
CA PRO A 3 0.67 -34.61 -4.24
C PRO A 3 1.99 -33.81 -4.29
N LEU A 4 1.88 -32.49 -4.49
CA LEU A 4 3.02 -31.57 -4.59
C LEU A 4 3.80 -31.41 -3.27
N PHE A 5 3.29 -31.95 -2.15
CA PHE A 5 3.92 -31.82 -0.84
C PHE A 5 3.94 -33.14 -0.07
N PRO A 6 5.02 -33.42 0.69
CA PRO A 6 5.11 -34.59 1.54
C PRO A 6 4.12 -34.52 2.70
N THR A 7 3.39 -35.62 2.92
CA THR A 7 2.49 -35.81 4.07
C THR A 7 3.29 -36.10 5.34
N GLY A 8 3.84 -35.06 5.96
CA GLY A 8 4.50 -35.13 7.27
C GLY A 8 3.54 -34.86 8.45
N SER A 9 3.87 -35.39 9.63
CA SER A 9 3.12 -35.24 10.90
C SER A 9 3.15 -33.82 11.51
N ALA A 10 3.87 -32.88 10.91
CA ALA A 10 3.89 -31.48 11.35
C ALA A 10 2.71 -30.71 10.72
N PRO A 11 2.17 -29.65 11.37
CA PRO A 11 1.16 -28.81 10.74
C PRO A 11 1.74 -28.27 9.43
N ALA A 12 1.08 -28.60 8.32
CA ALA A 12 1.53 -28.24 6.99
C ALA A 12 1.70 -26.71 6.90
N PRO A 13 2.78 -26.21 6.27
CA PRO A 13 2.91 -24.79 6.01
C PRO A 13 1.70 -24.32 5.19
N LYS A 14 1.20 -23.12 5.50
CA LYS A 14 0.15 -22.51 4.69
C LYS A 14 0.76 -22.09 3.36
N VAL A 15 0.44 -22.83 2.30
CA VAL A 15 0.85 -22.51 0.94
C VAL A 15 -0.39 -22.10 0.16
N ASN A 16 -0.40 -20.88 -0.36
CA ASN A 16 -1.41 -20.43 -1.31
C ASN A 16 -0.87 -20.65 -2.72
N ILE A 17 -1.51 -21.53 -3.49
CA ILE A 17 -1.17 -21.77 -4.89
C ILE A 17 -2.34 -21.30 -5.75
N SER A 18 -2.05 -20.46 -6.74
CA SER A 18 -3.02 -20.05 -7.74
C SER A 18 -2.49 -20.46 -9.12
N VAL A 19 -3.29 -21.22 -9.85
CA VAL A 19 -3.01 -21.62 -11.23
C VAL A 19 -4.10 -21.01 -12.10
N GLY A 20 -3.71 -20.40 -13.21
CA GLY A 20 -4.64 -19.81 -14.17
C GLY A 20 -4.03 -19.77 -15.55
N GLU A 21 -4.89 -19.82 -16.57
CA GLU A 21 -4.46 -19.62 -17.96
C GLU A 21 -4.32 -18.14 -18.25
N LEU A 22 -3.21 -17.77 -18.89
CA LEU A 22 -3.04 -16.43 -19.41
C LEU A 22 -4.00 -16.24 -20.60
N PRO A 23 -4.68 -15.08 -20.72
CA PRO A 23 -5.47 -14.79 -21.91
C PRO A 23 -4.59 -14.86 -23.15
N GLY A 24 -5.16 -15.30 -24.28
CA GLY A 24 -4.47 -15.33 -25.57
C GLY A 24 -3.98 -13.96 -26.07
N TYR A 25 -4.41 -12.87 -25.43
CA TYR A 25 -3.91 -11.52 -25.64
C TYR A 25 -3.66 -10.84 -24.29
N VAL A 26 -2.39 -10.55 -23.98
CA VAL A 26 -1.98 -9.75 -22.82
C VAL A 26 -1.38 -8.46 -23.35
N SER A 27 -2.18 -7.40 -23.42
CA SER A 27 -1.64 -6.05 -23.57
C SER A 27 -1.30 -5.53 -22.18
N SER A 28 -0.12 -4.93 -21.99
CA SER A 28 0.29 -4.27 -20.75
C SER A 28 -0.72 -3.20 -20.29
N SER A 29 -1.43 -2.58 -21.25
CA SER A 29 -2.50 -1.59 -21.00
C SER A 29 -3.88 -2.19 -20.67
N GLN A 30 -4.09 -3.49 -20.89
CA GLN A 30 -5.38 -4.17 -20.72
C GLN A 30 -5.25 -5.51 -19.97
N ALA A 31 -4.31 -5.61 -19.03
CA ALA A 31 -4.17 -6.82 -18.22
C ALA A 31 -5.49 -7.13 -17.47
N PRO A 32 -5.99 -8.38 -17.51
CA PRO A 32 -7.22 -8.76 -16.82
C PRO A 32 -7.08 -8.49 -15.31
N THR A 33 -7.89 -7.59 -14.75
CA THR A 33 -7.70 -7.17 -13.35
C THR A 33 -8.41 -8.07 -12.34
N LYS A 34 -9.45 -8.79 -12.79
CA LYS A 34 -10.37 -9.54 -11.90
C LYS A 34 -10.15 -11.04 -11.90
N ARG A 35 -9.34 -11.58 -12.82
CA ARG A 35 -9.14 -13.03 -12.97
C ARG A 35 -7.79 -13.45 -12.38
N PRO A 36 -7.67 -14.65 -11.81
CA PRO A 36 -6.36 -15.19 -11.45
C PRO A 36 -5.49 -15.37 -12.70
N PRO A 37 -4.15 -15.19 -12.61
CA PRO A 37 -3.39 -14.87 -11.39
C PRO A 37 -3.32 -13.37 -11.05
N TRP A 38 -3.83 -12.49 -11.93
CA TRP A 38 -3.67 -11.03 -11.79
C TRP A 38 -4.31 -10.44 -10.55
N HIS A 39 -5.50 -10.91 -10.18
CA HIS A 39 -6.15 -10.49 -8.94
C HIS A 39 -5.29 -10.82 -7.72
N THR A 40 -4.83 -12.07 -7.63
CA THR A 40 -3.99 -12.56 -6.54
C THR A 40 -2.69 -11.78 -6.42
N ILE A 41 -2.05 -11.45 -7.55
CA ILE A 41 -0.83 -10.63 -7.57
C ILE A 41 -1.11 -9.21 -7.08
N ARG A 42 -2.23 -8.61 -7.49
CA ARG A 42 -2.63 -7.24 -7.10
C ARG A 42 -2.99 -7.11 -5.63
N GLU A 43 -3.51 -8.17 -5.01
CA GLU A 43 -3.81 -8.19 -3.57
C GLU A 43 -2.54 -8.18 -2.70
N VAL A 44 -1.39 -8.57 -3.24
CA VAL A 44 -0.11 -8.50 -2.53
C VAL A 44 0.35 -7.04 -2.49
N SER A 45 0.06 -6.37 -1.38
CA SER A 45 0.43 -4.95 -1.18
C SER A 45 1.95 -4.74 -1.07
N TYR A 46 2.70 -5.73 -0.58
CA TYR A 46 4.14 -5.64 -0.36
C TYR A 46 4.85 -6.90 -0.84
N GLY A 47 5.61 -6.77 -1.92
CA GLY A 47 6.49 -7.84 -2.44
C GLY A 47 7.95 -7.48 -2.23
N ARG A 48 8.70 -8.34 -1.52
CA ARG A 48 10.16 -8.15 -1.33
C ARG A 48 10.96 -8.57 -2.55
N SER A 49 10.58 -9.67 -3.18
CA SER A 49 11.29 -10.26 -4.32
C SER A 49 10.34 -11.11 -5.15
N ALA A 50 10.48 -11.03 -6.47
CA ALA A 50 9.88 -11.96 -7.41
C ALA A 50 11.01 -12.68 -8.16
N THR A 51 10.90 -14.00 -8.29
CA THR A 51 11.85 -14.80 -9.06
C THR A 51 11.15 -15.34 -10.29
N ILE A 52 11.74 -15.15 -11.45
CA ILE A 52 11.23 -15.64 -12.73
C ILE A 52 12.29 -16.58 -13.31
N MET A 53 11.86 -17.73 -13.81
CA MET A 53 12.72 -18.69 -14.50
C MET A 53 12.38 -18.66 -15.99
N LEU A 54 13.39 -18.48 -16.83
CA LEU A 54 13.26 -18.39 -18.30
C LEU A 54 14.29 -19.31 -18.95
N PRO A 55 14.00 -19.90 -20.13
CA PRO A 55 15.02 -20.55 -20.95
C PRO A 55 16.12 -19.56 -21.37
N ASP A 56 17.37 -20.03 -21.43
CA ASP A 56 18.55 -19.19 -21.67
C ASP A 56 18.44 -18.36 -22.95
N ASP A 57 17.92 -18.95 -24.03
CA ASP A 57 17.76 -18.29 -25.33
C ASP A 57 16.81 -17.08 -25.27
N LEU A 58 15.81 -17.14 -24.38
CA LEU A 58 14.80 -16.10 -24.22
C LEU A 58 15.18 -15.08 -23.13
N HIS A 59 16.02 -15.47 -22.16
CA HIS A 59 16.39 -14.62 -21.04
C HIS A 59 16.96 -13.28 -21.51
N ARG A 60 17.93 -13.29 -22.44
CA ARG A 60 18.60 -12.05 -22.87
C ARG A 60 17.61 -11.07 -23.51
N ILE A 61 16.76 -11.57 -24.42
CA ILE A 61 15.81 -10.74 -25.17
C ILE A 61 14.74 -10.15 -24.24
N ILE A 62 14.18 -10.99 -23.35
CA ILE A 62 13.10 -10.58 -22.46
C ILE A 62 13.64 -9.66 -21.36
N TRP A 63 14.79 -9.99 -20.77
CA TRP A 63 15.33 -9.24 -19.64
C TRP A 63 15.72 -7.80 -20.03
N ASP A 64 16.29 -7.60 -21.22
CA ASP A 64 16.61 -6.27 -21.72
C ASP A 64 15.35 -5.40 -21.89
N SER A 65 14.27 -5.98 -22.46
CA SER A 65 12.98 -5.29 -22.58
C SER A 65 12.36 -4.99 -21.21
N VAL A 66 12.36 -5.96 -20.29
CA VAL A 66 11.81 -5.79 -18.94
C VAL A 66 12.57 -4.70 -18.19
N MET A 67 13.90 -4.68 -18.28
CA MET A 67 14.73 -3.66 -17.63
C MET A 67 14.55 -2.27 -18.25
N ALA A 68 14.25 -2.18 -19.55
CA ALA A 68 13.93 -0.92 -20.21
C ALA A 68 12.56 -0.37 -19.80
N ASP A 69 11.55 -1.24 -19.67
CA ASP A 69 10.17 -0.85 -19.32
C ASP A 69 9.94 -0.69 -17.81
N THR A 70 10.80 -1.30 -16.98
CA THR A 70 10.66 -1.25 -15.52
C THR A 70 11.50 -0.11 -14.95
N SER A 71 10.84 0.95 -14.47
CA SER A 71 11.53 1.96 -13.66
C SER A 71 11.93 1.34 -12.32
N ARG A 72 13.19 1.51 -11.92
CA ARG A 72 13.62 1.09 -10.58
C ARG A 72 12.90 1.96 -9.54
N PRO A 73 12.05 1.39 -8.67
CA PRO A 73 11.36 2.18 -7.66
C PRO A 73 12.40 2.82 -6.74
N LYS A 74 12.37 4.15 -6.65
CA LYS A 74 13.24 4.89 -5.73
C LYS A 74 12.55 4.90 -4.37
N TYR A 75 13.15 4.23 -3.40
CA TYR A 75 12.69 4.27 -2.02
C TYR A 75 13.68 5.02 -1.14
N ALA A 76 13.19 5.56 -0.04
CA ALA A 76 13.99 6.19 1.00
C ALA A 76 13.79 5.44 2.32
N LYS A 77 14.87 5.35 3.11
CA LYS A 77 14.78 4.94 4.51
C LYS A 77 14.67 6.20 5.36
N VAL A 78 13.58 6.35 6.10
CA VAL A 78 13.30 7.54 6.90
C VAL A 78 13.10 7.13 8.35
N ILE A 79 13.70 7.86 9.29
CA ILE A 79 13.49 7.65 10.72
C ILE A 79 12.51 8.71 11.19
N MET A 80 11.31 8.30 11.57
CA MET A 80 10.26 9.22 12.05
C MET A 80 9.24 8.51 12.92
N LYS A 81 8.50 9.27 13.72
CA LYS A 81 7.39 8.74 14.52
C LYS A 81 6.11 8.70 13.70
N LEU A 82 5.14 7.92 14.18
CA LEU A 82 3.78 7.93 13.60
C LEU A 82 3.14 9.33 13.68
N GLU A 83 3.44 10.12 14.73
CA GLU A 83 2.89 11.47 14.84
C GLU A 83 3.33 12.39 13.69
N ASP A 84 4.54 12.20 13.17
CA ASP A 84 5.09 13.01 12.09
C ASP A 84 4.42 12.66 10.76
N VAL A 85 4.04 11.39 10.56
CA VAL A 85 3.24 10.92 9.40
C VAL A 85 1.84 11.53 9.41
N LEU A 86 1.26 11.73 10.60
CA LEU A 86 -0.09 12.24 10.81
C LEU A 86 -0.17 13.77 10.92
N LYS A 87 0.96 14.48 10.82
CA LYS A 87 1.02 15.94 11.01
C LYS A 87 1.81 16.62 9.90
N GLY A 88 1.77 17.96 9.95
CA GLY A 88 2.55 18.83 9.09
C GLY A 88 2.25 18.66 7.61
N ASP A 89 3.24 19.02 6.81
CA ASP A 89 3.16 19.03 5.35
C ASP A 89 3.09 17.61 4.79
N PHE A 90 3.74 16.65 5.45
CA PHE A 90 3.73 15.24 5.02
C PHE A 90 2.31 14.70 4.85
N PHE A 91 1.45 14.89 5.86
CA PHE A 91 0.07 14.43 5.82
C PHE A 91 -0.74 15.09 4.70
N ASN A 92 -0.56 16.39 4.50
CA ASN A 92 -1.31 17.13 3.49
C ASN A 92 -0.84 16.80 2.06
N GLU A 93 0.48 16.73 1.87
CA GLU A 93 1.12 16.56 0.58
C GLU A 93 1.04 15.12 0.07
N TYR A 94 1.39 14.14 0.91
CA TYR A 94 1.49 12.75 0.45
C TYR A 94 0.24 11.92 0.74
N ILE A 95 -0.56 12.29 1.73
CA ILE A 95 -1.73 11.49 2.12
C ILE A 95 -3.03 12.11 1.58
N LYS A 96 -3.25 13.40 1.81
CA LYS A 96 -4.49 14.09 1.42
C LYS A 96 -4.56 14.51 -0.04
N LYS A 97 -3.45 14.94 -0.65
CA LYS A 97 -3.41 15.38 -2.07
C LYS A 97 -3.54 14.23 -3.08
N GLY A 98 -3.48 12.97 -2.62
CA GLY A 98 -3.44 11.77 -3.45
C GLY A 98 -4.46 11.76 -4.60
N ARG A 99 -4.15 10.96 -5.64
CA ARG A 99 -4.83 10.93 -6.95
C ARG A 99 -6.32 11.26 -6.84
N THR A 100 -6.67 12.52 -7.13
CA THR A 100 -8.06 12.92 -7.31
C THR A 100 -8.51 12.26 -8.60
N HIS A 101 -9.37 11.25 -8.51
CA HIS A 101 -10.21 10.93 -9.65
C HIS A 101 -11.14 12.12 -9.82
N SER A 102 -10.69 13.13 -10.57
CA SER A 102 -11.59 14.13 -11.12
C SER A 102 -12.48 13.40 -12.12
N THR A 103 -13.58 12.82 -11.64
CA THR A 103 -14.71 12.51 -12.52
C THR A 103 -15.14 13.86 -13.08
N PRO A 104 -15.03 14.11 -14.39
CA PRO A 104 -15.54 15.37 -14.93
C PRO A 104 -17.06 15.31 -14.74
N SER A 105 -17.56 16.05 -13.75
CA SER A 105 -18.96 16.34 -13.61
C SER A 105 -19.38 17.18 -14.80
N ARG A 106 -19.88 16.50 -15.83
CA ARG A 106 -20.57 17.11 -16.98
C ARG A 106 -21.87 17.71 -16.47
N THR A 107 -21.82 18.95 -16.02
CA THR A 107 -23.00 19.79 -15.84
C THR A 107 -23.21 20.55 -17.16
N GLN A 108 -24.22 20.16 -17.93
CA GLN A 108 -24.71 20.93 -19.07
C GLN A 108 -25.33 22.24 -18.55
N GLY A 109 -24.84 23.37 -19.08
CA GLY A 109 -25.30 24.71 -18.71
C GLY A 109 -24.72 25.81 -19.60
N ILE A 110 -25.15 25.84 -20.86
CA ILE A 110 -25.52 27.01 -21.69
C ILE A 110 -24.61 28.28 -21.64
N ASN A 111 -23.96 28.53 -22.79
CA ASN A 111 -23.53 29.79 -23.40
C ASN A 111 -22.60 30.79 -22.65
N LYS A 112 -21.31 30.78 -23.01
CA LYS A 112 -20.50 32.01 -23.17
C LYS A 112 -19.31 31.77 -24.13
N ALA A 113 -19.08 32.73 -25.03
CA ALA A 113 -18.04 32.71 -26.07
C ALA A 113 -16.61 32.71 -25.49
N PRO A 114 -15.59 32.22 -26.24
CA PRO A 114 -14.27 31.92 -25.70
C PRO A 114 -13.42 33.20 -25.60
N THR A 115 -13.15 33.65 -24.37
CA THR A 115 -12.01 34.52 -24.09
C THR A 115 -10.81 33.62 -23.86
N ALA A 116 -9.75 33.82 -24.64
CA ALA A 116 -8.50 33.09 -24.52
C ALA A 116 -7.96 33.17 -23.09
N VAL A 117 -7.92 32.02 -22.42
CA VAL A 117 -7.21 31.81 -21.15
C VAL A 117 -5.83 31.27 -21.52
N PRO A 118 -4.73 31.80 -20.97
CA PRO A 118 -3.40 31.30 -21.29
C PRO A 118 -3.29 29.81 -20.95
N ALA A 119 -2.73 29.07 -21.91
CA ALA A 119 -2.37 27.68 -21.77
C ALA A 119 -1.18 27.55 -20.82
N ASP A 120 -1.46 27.58 -19.52
CA ASP A 120 -0.56 27.11 -18.45
C ASP A 120 -1.42 26.45 -17.38
N SER A 121 -2.06 25.35 -17.76
CA SER A 121 -2.48 24.33 -16.83
C SER A 121 -1.72 23.06 -17.16
N ASP A 122 -0.40 23.10 -16.93
CA ASP A 122 0.30 21.91 -16.51
C ASP A 122 -0.41 21.43 -15.26
N GLY A 123 -1.36 20.51 -15.44
CA GLY A 123 -1.96 19.75 -14.36
C GLY A 123 -0.82 19.06 -13.64
N CYS A 124 -0.32 19.71 -12.60
CA CYS A 124 0.72 19.19 -11.71
C CYS A 124 0.29 17.79 -11.31
N LEU A 125 0.99 16.80 -11.88
CA LEU A 125 0.69 15.39 -11.74
C LEU A 125 0.68 15.07 -10.24
N HIS A 126 -0.48 14.63 -9.76
CA HIS A 126 -0.82 14.64 -8.35
C HIS A 126 0.06 13.70 -7.54
N SER A 127 1.00 14.26 -6.76
CA SER A 127 1.69 13.55 -5.67
C SER A 127 0.66 12.98 -4.69
N GLY A 128 0.87 11.72 -4.30
CA GLY A 128 0.22 11.14 -3.14
C GLY A 128 -0.12 9.66 -3.24
N ASN A 129 0.44 8.90 -4.20
CA ASN A 129 0.45 7.45 -4.10
C ASN A 129 1.75 6.97 -3.45
N ILE A 130 1.80 7.09 -2.13
CA ILE A 130 2.93 6.61 -1.33
C ILE A 130 2.65 5.23 -0.75
N LEU A 131 3.72 4.46 -0.64
CA LEU A 131 3.77 3.18 0.04
C LEU A 131 4.78 3.30 1.19
N MET A 132 4.35 2.97 2.42
CA MET A 132 5.24 2.97 3.57
C MET A 132 5.07 1.72 4.43
N ILE A 133 6.18 1.19 4.93
CA ILE A 133 6.20 0.14 5.96
C ILE A 133 7.18 0.50 7.06
N SER A 134 6.78 0.29 8.32
CA SER A 134 7.70 0.38 9.45
C SER A 134 8.56 -0.88 9.54
N GLU A 135 9.66 -0.76 10.28
CA GLU A 135 10.37 -1.91 10.81
C GLU A 135 9.49 -2.77 11.73
N GLY A 136 9.85 -4.04 11.89
CA GLY A 136 9.21 -5.00 12.80
C GLY A 136 8.83 -6.31 12.11
N GLU A 137 8.74 -7.38 12.88
CA GLU A 137 8.26 -8.68 12.41
C GLU A 137 6.74 -8.78 12.59
N PRO A 138 5.96 -8.99 11.49
CA PRO A 138 4.51 -9.18 11.56
C PRO A 138 4.15 -10.33 12.50
N GLY A 139 3.11 -10.16 13.31
CA GLY A 139 2.74 -11.14 14.33
C GLY A 139 3.55 -11.07 15.64
N VAL A 140 4.70 -10.39 15.67
CA VAL A 140 5.56 -10.26 16.86
C VAL A 140 5.59 -8.82 17.35
N ASP A 141 6.08 -7.90 16.53
CA ASP A 141 6.22 -6.48 16.85
C ASP A 141 4.96 -5.69 16.54
N ASP A 142 4.80 -4.51 17.13
CA ASP A 142 3.79 -3.55 16.68
C ASP A 142 4.25 -2.95 15.34
N THR A 143 3.50 -3.20 14.27
CA THR A 143 3.89 -2.81 12.91
C THR A 143 2.89 -1.83 12.29
N PHE A 144 3.38 -1.01 11.37
CA PHE A 144 2.63 0.04 10.72
C PHE A 144 2.86 -0.03 9.21
N SER A 145 1.80 0.14 8.44
CA SER A 145 1.91 0.29 6.99
C SER A 145 0.92 1.29 6.46
N LEU A 146 1.29 1.98 5.38
CA LEU A 146 0.47 2.98 4.71
C LEU A 146 0.44 2.64 3.23
N ASN A 147 -0.75 2.31 2.72
CA ASN A 147 -0.96 2.01 1.32
C ASN A 147 -2.23 2.73 0.85
N GLU A 148 -2.12 3.51 -0.24
CA GLU A 148 -3.24 4.26 -0.83
C GLU A 148 -4.02 5.14 0.18
N GLY A 149 -3.33 5.69 1.18
CA GLY A 149 -3.93 6.51 2.24
C GLY A 149 -4.65 5.72 3.33
N ILE A 150 -4.59 4.38 3.29
CA ILE A 150 -5.06 3.50 4.36
C ILE A 150 -3.87 3.19 5.28
N LEU A 151 -3.94 3.67 6.52
CA LEU A 151 -3.00 3.34 7.58
C LEU A 151 -3.48 2.07 8.28
N SER A 152 -2.67 1.01 8.17
CA SER A 152 -2.87 -0.26 8.87
C SER A 152 -1.89 -0.34 10.04
N ILE A 153 -2.42 -0.58 11.24
CA ILE A 153 -1.66 -0.67 12.48
C ILE A 153 -1.94 -2.02 13.12
N GLU A 154 -0.94 -2.89 13.17
CA GLU A 154 -1.05 -4.19 13.81
C GLU A 154 -0.42 -4.14 15.20
N LEU A 155 -1.24 -4.22 16.24
CA LEU A 155 -0.83 -4.06 17.63
C LEU A 155 -0.93 -5.37 18.40
N SER A 156 -0.01 -5.55 19.34
CA SER A 156 -0.18 -6.47 20.46
C SER A 156 -1.39 -6.06 21.32
N LYS A 157 -1.99 -7.02 22.02
CA LYS A 157 -3.12 -6.74 22.94
C LYS A 157 -2.83 -5.57 23.91
N ALA A 158 -1.65 -5.56 24.52
CA ALA A 158 -1.27 -4.53 25.50
C ALA A 158 -1.10 -3.13 24.87
N SER A 159 -0.57 -3.05 23.65
CA SER A 159 -0.46 -1.77 22.94
C SER A 159 -1.82 -1.30 22.42
N TYR A 160 -2.68 -2.21 21.94
CA TYR A 160 -4.03 -1.91 21.49
C TYR A 160 -4.90 -1.31 22.60
N GLU A 161 -4.93 -1.96 23.77
CA GLU A 161 -5.71 -1.51 24.92
C GLU A 161 -5.24 -0.12 25.42
N ARG A 162 -3.93 0.12 25.45
CA ARG A 162 -3.34 1.43 25.81
C ARG A 162 -3.55 2.50 24.74
N ALA A 163 -3.56 2.13 23.47
CA ALA A 163 -3.78 3.07 22.37
C ALA A 163 -5.26 3.48 22.31
N GLY A 164 -6.15 2.61 22.79
CA GLY A 164 -7.58 2.84 22.79
C GLY A 164 -8.09 3.08 21.38
N LEU A 165 -7.55 2.45 20.34
CA LEU A 165 -8.06 2.59 18.98
C LEU A 165 -9.19 1.59 18.72
N GLN A 166 -9.98 1.81 17.67
CA GLN A 166 -10.97 0.84 17.22
C GLN A 166 -10.33 -0.08 16.19
N GLY A 167 -10.23 -1.38 16.51
CA GLY A 167 -9.64 -2.38 15.63
C GLY A 167 -10.31 -3.74 15.77
N VAL A 168 -9.97 -4.64 14.85
CA VAL A 168 -10.48 -6.01 14.80
C VAL A 168 -9.42 -6.97 15.35
N PRO A 169 -9.82 -8.01 16.10
CA PRO A 169 -8.87 -9.03 16.52
C PRO A 169 -8.40 -9.85 15.32
N VAL A 170 -7.08 -9.94 15.13
CA VAL A 170 -6.45 -10.80 14.13
C VAL A 170 -5.82 -11.98 14.87
N SER A 171 -6.27 -13.18 14.53
CA SER A 171 -5.60 -14.39 14.99
C SER A 171 -4.41 -14.65 14.09
N SER A 172 -3.19 -14.54 14.63
CA SER A 172 -2.00 -15.11 14.00
C SER A 172 -2.21 -16.62 13.94
N SER A 173 -2.67 -17.09 12.79
CA SER A 173 -3.32 -18.38 12.68
C SER A 173 -2.37 -19.55 12.89
N SER A 174 -2.57 -20.26 13.99
CA SER A 174 -2.43 -21.72 14.11
C SER A 174 -3.15 -22.12 15.38
N GLY A 175 -3.83 -23.27 15.42
CA GLY A 175 -4.63 -23.78 16.55
C GLY A 175 -3.83 -24.11 17.83
N ARG A 176 -2.89 -23.25 18.22
CA ARG A 176 -2.12 -23.32 19.45
C ARG A 176 -2.76 -22.37 20.45
N LYS A 177 -3.14 -22.94 21.60
CA LYS A 177 -3.81 -22.32 22.74
C LYS A 177 -3.04 -21.14 23.40
N HIS A 178 -1.87 -20.75 22.86
CA HIS A 178 -0.96 -19.76 23.44
C HIS A 178 -0.55 -18.64 22.49
N VAL A 179 -1.17 -18.48 21.32
CA VAL A 179 -0.85 -17.36 20.43
C VAL A 179 -1.57 -16.11 20.92
N LYS A 180 -0.80 -15.09 21.32
CA LYS A 180 -1.32 -13.79 21.78
C LYS A 180 -2.20 -13.18 20.69
N SER A 181 -3.46 -12.89 21.03
CA SER A 181 -4.36 -12.15 20.14
C SER A 181 -3.74 -10.81 19.76
N ARG A 182 -3.74 -10.51 18.47
CA ARG A 182 -3.31 -9.22 17.93
C ARG A 182 -4.52 -8.46 17.43
N TYR A 183 -4.37 -7.16 17.25
CA TYR A 183 -5.44 -6.29 16.82
C TYR A 183 -4.97 -5.48 15.63
N LEU A 184 -5.76 -5.48 14.56
CA LEU A 184 -5.54 -4.66 13.38
C LEU A 184 -6.48 -3.47 13.43
N VAL A 185 -5.90 -2.29 13.37
CA VAL A 185 -6.60 -1.01 13.25
C VAL A 185 -6.35 -0.50 11.84
N GLU A 186 -7.40 -0.40 11.04
CA GLU A 186 -7.33 0.19 9.69
C GLU A 186 -8.05 1.53 9.67
N VAL A 187 -7.34 2.56 9.22
CA VAL A 187 -7.87 3.92 9.14
C VAL A 187 -7.61 4.48 7.75
N ASN A 188 -8.68 4.82 7.05
CA ASN A 188 -8.57 5.58 5.80
C ASN A 188 -8.34 7.06 6.12
N LEU A 189 -7.08 7.48 6.03
CA LEU A 189 -6.63 8.85 6.33
C LEU A 189 -7.12 9.88 5.31
N ARG A 190 -7.69 9.47 4.17
CA ARG A 190 -8.24 10.39 3.16
C ARG A 190 -9.68 10.81 3.46
N LEU A 191 -10.37 10.14 4.38
CA LEU A 191 -11.74 10.51 4.74
C LEU A 191 -11.82 11.94 5.33
N PRO A 192 -12.94 12.66 5.12
CA PRO A 192 -13.17 13.98 5.74
C PRO A 192 -13.18 13.95 7.27
N SER A 193 -13.44 12.79 7.88
CA SER A 193 -13.35 12.57 9.33
C SER A 193 -11.90 12.50 9.84
N MET A 194 -10.93 12.34 8.95
CA MET A 194 -9.49 12.28 9.26
C MET A 194 -8.85 13.64 9.02
N LEU A 195 -9.36 14.65 9.72
CA LEU A 195 -8.88 16.03 9.71
C LEU A 195 -8.76 16.51 11.16
N ARG A 196 -7.87 17.48 11.41
CA ARG A 196 -7.70 18.08 12.74
C ARG A 196 -9.01 18.61 13.29
N GLY A 197 -9.26 18.37 14.58
CA GLY A 197 -10.48 18.79 15.28
C GLY A 197 -11.65 17.82 15.12
N LYS A 198 -11.45 16.67 14.47
CA LYS A 198 -12.40 15.56 14.45
C LYS A 198 -11.99 14.53 15.48
N GLN A 199 -12.93 14.12 16.33
CA GLN A 199 -12.67 13.20 17.45
C GLN A 199 -11.93 11.92 17.03
N GLY A 200 -12.28 11.32 15.90
CA GLY A 200 -11.62 10.11 15.39
C GLY A 200 -10.14 10.34 15.04
N PHE A 201 -9.85 11.46 14.38
CA PHE A 201 -8.49 11.83 14.02
C PHE A 201 -7.67 12.27 15.24
N ASP A 202 -8.25 13.09 16.12
CA ASP A 202 -7.58 13.56 17.33
C ASP A 202 -7.24 12.39 18.26
N ARG A 203 -8.09 11.35 18.32
CA ARG A 203 -7.79 10.10 19.04
C ARG A 203 -6.62 9.34 18.42
N LEU A 204 -6.55 9.26 17.10
CA LEU A 204 -5.43 8.62 16.39
C LEU A 204 -4.11 9.38 16.64
N VAL A 205 -4.14 10.72 16.54
CA VAL A 205 -3.00 11.57 16.85
C VAL A 205 -2.59 11.42 18.31
N TRP A 206 -3.53 11.39 19.25
CA TRP A 206 -3.24 11.18 20.66
C TRP A 206 -2.52 9.85 20.90
N ALA A 207 -3.01 8.76 20.30
CA ALA A 207 -2.38 7.45 20.39
C ALA A 207 -0.95 7.48 19.83
N ALA A 208 -0.72 8.15 18.70
CA ALA A 208 0.61 8.33 18.11
C ALA A 208 1.59 9.12 18.99
N GLN A 209 1.08 10.00 19.85
CA GLN A 209 1.92 10.83 20.73
C GLN A 209 2.25 10.17 22.08
N HIS A 210 1.33 9.35 22.59
CA HIS A 210 1.42 8.83 23.96
C HIS A 210 1.76 7.34 24.01
N THR A 211 1.12 6.54 23.15
CA THR A 211 1.24 5.08 23.18
C THR A 211 2.14 4.55 22.07
N LEU A 212 1.97 5.07 20.86
CA LEU A 212 2.64 4.65 19.62
C LEU A 212 3.70 5.69 19.20
N ASN A 213 4.45 6.18 20.19
CA ASN A 213 5.32 7.35 20.09
C ASN A 213 6.80 7.03 19.86
N ARG A 214 7.11 5.74 19.68
CA ARG A 214 8.44 5.26 19.31
C ARG A 214 8.82 5.81 17.93
N SER A 215 10.07 6.20 17.77
CA SER A 215 10.66 6.48 16.47
C SER A 215 10.93 5.16 15.74
N LEU A 216 10.50 5.06 14.49
CA LEU A 216 10.58 3.84 13.69
C LEU A 216 11.41 4.12 12.43
N ASN A 217 12.10 3.08 11.96
CA ASN A 217 12.61 3.07 10.60
C ASN A 217 11.45 2.77 9.64
N TRP A 218 11.22 3.66 8.70
CA TRP A 218 10.24 3.50 7.63
C TRP A 218 10.96 3.28 6.31
N LEU A 219 10.45 2.34 5.53
CA LEU A 219 10.70 2.29 4.10
C LEU A 219 9.61 3.11 3.42
N PHE A 220 9.99 4.18 2.75
CA PHE A 220 9.10 5.08 2.02
C PHE A 220 9.32 4.92 0.52
N LEU A 221 8.24 4.80 -0.25
CA LEU A 221 8.27 4.74 -1.70
C LEU A 221 7.17 5.65 -2.26
N ASP A 222 7.55 6.57 -3.15
CA ASP A 222 6.62 7.36 -3.94
C ASP A 222 6.45 6.69 -5.32
N LEU A 223 5.24 6.21 -5.60
CA LEU A 223 4.93 5.50 -6.83
C LEU A 223 4.78 6.45 -8.03
N ASP A 224 4.55 7.75 -7.80
CA ASP A 224 4.36 8.73 -8.86
C ASP A 224 5.68 9.46 -9.22
N ALA A 225 6.72 9.34 -8.38
CA ALA A 225 8.05 9.95 -8.59
C ALA A 225 8.76 9.53 -9.88
N GLY A 226 8.35 8.42 -10.49
CA GLY A 226 8.87 7.93 -11.78
C GLY A 226 8.20 8.54 -13.02
N THR A 227 7.08 9.25 -12.86
CA THR A 227 6.23 9.68 -13.99
C THR A 227 6.48 11.11 -14.46
N GLY A 228 7.44 11.83 -13.85
CA GLY A 228 7.61 13.26 -14.10
C GLY A 228 9.00 13.85 -13.83
N MET A 229 10.06 13.05 -13.69
CA MET A 229 11.43 13.57 -13.66
C MET A 229 12.19 13.16 -14.91
N ARG A 230 12.01 13.94 -15.98
CA ARG A 230 13.12 14.20 -16.92
C ARG A 230 13.99 15.27 -16.26
N LEU A 231 15.21 14.91 -15.89
CA LEU A 231 16.29 15.89 -15.83
C LEU A 231 16.68 16.25 -17.26
#